data_AF-A0A521TGW8-F1
#
_entry.id   AF-A0A521TGW8-F1
#
_cell.length_a   1.000
_cell.length_b   1.000
_cell.length_c   1.000
_cell.angle_alpha   90.00
_cell.angle_beta   90.00
_cell.angle_gamma   90.00
#
_symmetry.space_group_name_H-M   'P 1'
#
loop_
_entity.id
_entity.type
_entity.pdbx_description
1 polymer ?
#
loop_
_entity_poly.entity_id
_entity_poly.type
_entity_poly.pdbx_seq_one_letter_code
_entity_poly.pdbx_strand_id
1 'polypeptide(L)'
;MTAAGIVPVAISRILITSPGFAAISVGANFMSSPAVMTTVRTGPLGAALVCAAAEPAARTSARTTRYTFDTMRIDTPIIAAVVLGSAISISGAQAPPDRAARQATLIAASGGNKALGKPIFEKICSNCHKFGTMGKEIGPDLSTIAATRKRPEIIESILFPSKIIADQYQPVLIQTKDGDIVSGLVIKENARAVTLVTSDHPEKPIEVLKSQIQARKKSAVSAMPEGLADTYTNEQVLGLIAFLLAGPGGI
;
A
#
# COMPACT_ATOMS: atom_id res chain seq x y z
N MET A 1 -26.95 -41.80 28.46
CA MET A 1 -26.18 -40.57 28.75
C MET A 1 -25.35 -40.26 27.50
N THR A 2 -26.03 -39.71 26.49
CA THR A 2 -25.94 -38.31 25.99
C THR A 2 -24.86 -38.13 24.94
N ALA A 3 -25.29 -38.25 23.68
CA ALA A 3 -24.58 -37.84 22.47
C ALA A 3 -24.61 -36.32 22.34
N ALA A 4 -23.45 -35.70 22.05
CA ALA A 4 -23.35 -34.29 21.71
C ALA A 4 -23.18 -34.16 20.18
N GLY A 5 -24.23 -33.67 19.52
CA GLY A 5 -24.26 -33.36 18.09
C GLY A 5 -23.49 -32.07 17.78
N ILE A 6 -22.73 -32.11 16.70
CA ILE A 6 -22.04 -30.94 16.12
C ILE A 6 -23.02 -30.26 15.15
N VAL A 7 -23.31 -28.98 15.40
CA VAL A 7 -24.19 -28.14 14.59
C VAL A 7 -23.37 -27.47 13.47
N PRO A 8 -23.79 -27.51 12.20
CA PRO A 8 -23.15 -26.75 11.13
C PRO A 8 -23.62 -25.28 11.17
N VAL A 9 -22.68 -24.34 11.06
CA VAL A 9 -22.95 -22.91 10.96
C VAL A 9 -23.33 -22.57 9.52
N ALA A 10 -24.57 -22.13 9.31
CA ALA A 10 -25.09 -21.65 8.04
C ALA A 10 -24.60 -20.21 7.76
N ILE A 11 -24.02 -19.98 6.59
CA ILE A 11 -23.64 -18.66 6.11
C ILE A 11 -24.86 -18.04 5.40
N SER A 12 -25.48 -17.04 6.02
CA SER A 12 -26.56 -16.27 5.41
C SER A 12 -26.02 -15.45 4.22
N ARG A 13 -26.51 -15.77 3.02
CA ARG A 13 -26.38 -14.96 1.81
C ARG A 13 -27.16 -13.65 1.99
N ILE A 14 -26.46 -12.52 2.05
CA ILE A 14 -27.06 -11.21 1.85
C ILE A 14 -27.17 -10.98 0.34
N LEU A 15 -28.36 -11.16 -0.21
CA LEU A 15 -28.72 -10.70 -1.55
C LEU A 15 -28.91 -9.18 -1.50
N ILE A 16 -28.05 -8.45 -2.20
CA ILE A 16 -28.35 -7.07 -2.61
C ILE A 16 -28.96 -7.16 -4.01
N THR A 17 -30.27 -7.01 -4.09
CA THR A 17 -31.01 -6.88 -5.35
C THR A 17 -30.91 -5.44 -5.83
N SER A 18 -30.13 -5.18 -6.88
CA SER A 18 -30.20 -3.93 -7.65
C SER A 18 -31.39 -3.98 -8.62
N PRO A 19 -32.28 -2.98 -8.65
CA PRO A 19 -33.31 -2.91 -9.67
C PRO A 19 -32.69 -2.46 -11.01
N GLY A 20 -33.23 -3.03 -12.08
CA GLY A 20 -32.56 -3.12 -13.37
C GLY A 20 -32.44 -1.85 -14.18
N PHE A 21 -31.53 -1.92 -15.14
CA PHE A 21 -31.62 -1.20 -16.40
C PHE A 21 -31.31 -2.18 -17.54
N ALA A 22 -32.23 -2.22 -18.50
CA ALA A 22 -32.30 -3.14 -19.61
C ALA A 22 -31.20 -2.90 -20.65
N ALA A 23 -30.75 -3.99 -21.25
CA ALA A 23 -29.91 -3.99 -22.44
C ALA A 23 -30.69 -3.50 -23.67
N ILE A 24 -30.09 -2.62 -24.46
CA ILE A 24 -30.48 -2.37 -25.86
C ILE A 24 -29.23 -2.57 -26.71
N SER A 25 -29.27 -3.63 -27.52
CA SER A 25 -28.37 -3.91 -28.63
C SER A 25 -28.89 -3.24 -29.90
N VAL A 26 -28.05 -2.49 -30.63
CA VAL A 26 -28.22 -2.28 -32.08
C VAL A 26 -26.84 -2.16 -32.71
N GLY A 27 -26.56 -3.06 -33.66
CA GLY A 27 -25.38 -3.00 -34.53
C GLY A 27 -25.65 -2.22 -35.82
N ALA A 28 -24.52 -1.82 -36.44
CA ALA A 28 -24.28 -1.57 -37.87
C ALA A 28 -25.28 -0.71 -38.68
N ASN A 29 -24.83 0.42 -39.24
CA ASN A 29 -24.27 0.49 -40.61
C ASN A 29 -24.12 1.94 -41.15
N PHE A 30 -23.01 2.12 -41.88
CA PHE A 30 -22.85 2.85 -43.15
C PHE A 30 -22.85 4.40 -43.26
N MET A 31 -21.78 4.85 -43.97
CA MET A 31 -21.60 6.03 -44.83
C MET A 31 -21.60 7.41 -44.14
N SER A 32 -20.54 8.22 -44.16
CA SER A 32 -19.77 8.64 -45.34
C SER A 32 -18.41 9.26 -44.95
N SER A 33 -17.38 8.99 -45.76
CA SER A 33 -16.06 9.66 -45.82
C SER A 33 -16.16 10.98 -46.65
N PRO A 34 -15.11 11.80 -46.93
CA PRO A 34 -13.66 11.62 -46.66
C PRO A 34 -12.83 12.87 -46.23
N ALA A 35 -11.54 12.60 -45.93
CA ALA A 35 -10.35 13.45 -46.13
C ALA A 35 -10.14 14.65 -45.17
N VAL A 36 -8.94 15.03 -44.71
CA VAL A 36 -7.62 15.06 -45.36
C VAL A 36 -6.51 14.93 -44.30
N MET A 37 -5.46 14.22 -44.70
CA MET A 37 -4.17 14.00 -44.06
C MET A 37 -3.30 15.27 -44.06
N THR A 38 -2.62 15.62 -42.96
CA THR A 38 -1.36 16.38 -43.06
C THR A 38 -0.38 16.02 -41.94
N THR A 39 0.83 15.77 -42.40
CA THR A 39 2.04 15.22 -41.79
C THR A 39 2.72 16.09 -40.72
N VAL A 40 3.29 15.40 -39.73
CA VAL A 40 4.37 15.88 -38.85
C VAL A 40 5.64 16.11 -39.67
N ARG A 41 6.27 17.28 -39.50
CA ARG A 41 7.65 17.53 -39.95
C ARG A 41 8.44 18.18 -38.82
N THR A 42 9.58 17.57 -38.52
CA THR A 42 10.61 17.99 -37.57
C THR A 42 11.62 18.94 -38.23
N GLY A 43 12.26 19.82 -37.45
CA GLY A 43 13.49 20.52 -37.83
C GLY A 43 13.64 21.94 -37.28
N PRO A 44 14.88 22.49 -37.19
CA PRO A 44 15.53 22.79 -35.91
C PRO A 44 16.11 24.23 -35.77
N LEU A 45 16.71 24.50 -34.60
CA LEU A 45 17.66 25.59 -34.24
C LEU A 45 17.08 27.00 -33.96
N GLY A 46 17.54 27.61 -32.86
CA GLY A 46 17.54 29.07 -32.68
C GLY A 46 17.13 29.56 -31.29
N ALA A 47 18.13 29.85 -30.44
CA ALA A 47 17.95 30.57 -29.18
C ALA A 47 17.69 32.06 -29.42
N ALA A 48 16.81 32.68 -28.63
CA ALA A 48 16.92 34.11 -28.27
C ALA A 48 16.08 34.45 -27.03
N LEU A 49 16.80 35.01 -26.06
CA LEU A 49 16.37 35.74 -24.86
C LEU A 49 15.58 37.01 -25.25
N VAL A 50 14.61 37.48 -24.43
CA VAL A 50 14.44 38.89 -24.01
C VAL A 50 13.32 38.99 -22.95
N CYS A 51 13.65 39.69 -21.85
CA CYS A 51 12.78 40.14 -20.76
C CYS A 51 11.90 41.36 -21.13
N ALA A 52 10.75 41.51 -20.48
CA ALA A 52 10.15 42.76 -19.94
C ALA A 52 8.65 42.52 -19.68
N ALA A 53 8.17 42.52 -18.43
CA ALA A 53 7.77 43.70 -17.64
C ALA A 53 6.70 44.58 -18.32
N ALA A 54 5.44 44.47 -17.86
CA ALA A 54 4.50 45.58 -17.58
C ALA A 54 3.04 45.09 -17.57
N GLU A 55 2.40 45.12 -16.39
CA GLU A 55 0.98 45.49 -16.25
C GLU A 55 0.89 47.05 -16.10
N PRO A 56 -0.29 47.72 -16.12
CA PRO A 56 -1.68 47.25 -16.29
C PRO A 56 -2.57 48.10 -17.26
N ALA A 57 -3.78 47.58 -17.49
CA ALA A 57 -5.07 48.27 -17.67
C ALA A 57 -5.31 49.19 -18.91
N ALA A 58 -6.24 48.77 -19.77
CA ALA A 58 -7.44 49.56 -20.11
C ALA A 58 -8.44 48.82 -21.04
N ARG A 59 -9.64 48.61 -20.48
CA ARG A 59 -11.00 48.85 -21.01
C ARG A 59 -11.48 48.27 -22.36
N THR A 60 -12.69 47.71 -22.24
CA THR A 60 -13.85 47.71 -23.17
C THR A 60 -13.72 46.81 -24.41
N SER A 61 -14.70 46.00 -24.83
CA SER A 61 -16.15 46.02 -24.63
C SER A 61 -16.77 44.63 -24.88
N ALA A 62 -17.86 44.38 -24.16
CA ALA A 62 -18.85 43.31 -24.23
C ALA A 62 -19.12 42.61 -25.58
N ARG A 63 -19.37 41.29 -25.51
CA ARG A 63 -20.56 40.68 -26.13
C ARG A 63 -21.02 39.44 -25.37
N THR A 64 -22.01 39.64 -24.51
CA THR A 64 -22.69 38.62 -23.72
C THR A 64 -23.84 38.05 -24.54
N THR A 65 -23.81 36.76 -24.89
CA THR A 65 -25.02 36.07 -25.38
C THR A 65 -25.69 35.41 -24.20
N ARG A 66 -26.85 35.93 -23.81
CA ARG A 66 -27.69 35.42 -22.71
C ARG A 66 -28.43 34.17 -23.18
N TYR A 67 -28.23 33.04 -22.49
CA TYR A 67 -29.21 31.95 -22.46
C TYR A 67 -30.15 32.23 -21.29
N THR A 68 -31.41 32.56 -21.59
CA THR A 68 -32.47 32.71 -20.60
C THR A 68 -33.07 31.35 -20.31
N PHE A 69 -32.89 30.84 -19.09
CA PHE A 69 -33.74 29.77 -18.56
C PHE A 69 -34.81 30.40 -17.67
N ASP A 70 -36.05 30.14 -18.07
CA ASP A 70 -37.31 30.53 -17.47
C ASP A 70 -37.45 29.92 -16.07
N THR A 71 -37.90 30.72 -15.11
CA THR A 71 -38.04 30.32 -13.71
C THR A 71 -39.44 29.80 -13.43
N MET A 72 -39.56 28.55 -12.96
CA MET A 72 -40.73 28.15 -12.18
C MET A 72 -40.31 27.44 -10.90
N ARG A 73 -40.70 28.07 -9.79
CA ARG A 73 -40.59 27.71 -8.37
C ARG A 73 -40.96 26.25 -8.09
N ILE A 74 -40.24 25.55 -7.19
CA ILE A 74 -40.74 24.89 -5.96
C ILE A 74 -39.55 24.70 -4.98
N ASP A 75 -39.62 25.42 -3.85
CA ASP A 75 -39.24 25.10 -2.46
C ASP A 75 -37.95 24.32 -2.10
N THR A 76 -37.09 24.99 -1.33
CA THR A 76 -36.02 24.50 -0.43
C THR A 76 -36.43 23.33 0.50
N PRO A 77 -35.53 22.56 1.17
CA PRO A 77 -34.14 22.89 1.55
C PRO A 77 -33.10 21.76 1.42
N ILE A 78 -31.81 22.10 1.68
CA ILE A 78 -30.64 21.20 1.83
C ILE A 78 -30.15 20.69 0.45
N ILE A 79 -29.16 21.27 -0.21
CA ILE A 79 -27.74 21.36 0.15
C ILE A 79 -27.18 22.59 -0.59
N ALA A 80 -26.97 23.72 0.10
CA ALA A 80 -26.16 24.80 -0.44
C ALA A 80 -24.69 24.43 -0.28
N ALA A 81 -24.12 23.84 -1.33
CA ALA A 81 -22.69 23.74 -1.51
C ALA A 81 -22.08 25.15 -1.47
N VAL A 82 -21.46 25.51 -0.35
CA VAL A 82 -20.51 26.62 -0.29
C VAL A 82 -19.26 26.15 -1.03
N VAL A 83 -19.25 26.38 -2.34
CA VAL A 83 -18.03 26.52 -3.12
C VAL A 83 -17.51 27.92 -2.85
N LEU A 84 -16.83 28.09 -1.72
CA LEU A 84 -15.83 29.13 -1.58
C LEU A 84 -14.49 28.46 -1.73
N GLY A 85 -13.77 28.89 -2.77
CA GLY A 85 -12.44 28.46 -3.11
C GLY A 85 -11.53 28.55 -1.90
N SER A 86 -11.31 27.40 -1.29
CA SER A 86 -10.06 27.08 -0.62
C SER A 86 -9.62 25.81 -1.31
N ALA A 87 -8.56 25.92 -2.11
CA ALA A 87 -7.73 24.76 -2.37
C ALA A 87 -7.25 24.29 -0.99
N ILE A 88 -8.01 23.37 -0.40
CA ILE A 88 -7.50 22.54 0.69
C ILE A 88 -6.38 21.77 0.01
N SER A 89 -5.17 22.33 0.12
CA SER A 89 -3.97 21.55 -0.01
C SER A 89 -4.12 20.45 1.03
N ILE A 90 -4.52 19.26 0.57
CA ILE A 90 -4.39 18.04 1.35
C ILE A 90 -2.88 17.91 1.49
N SER A 91 -2.36 18.47 2.58
CA SER A 91 -0.94 18.48 2.90
C SER A 91 -0.47 17.04 2.74
N GLY A 92 0.47 16.88 1.82
CA GLY A 92 0.66 15.64 1.08
C GLY A 92 0.91 14.44 1.98
N ALA A 93 0.54 13.27 1.47
CA ALA A 93 1.36 12.10 1.73
C ALA A 93 2.79 12.49 1.34
N GLN A 94 3.62 12.75 2.35
CA GLN A 94 5.05 13.00 2.16
C GLN A 94 5.55 11.85 1.28
N ALA A 95 6.19 12.17 0.15
CA ALA A 95 6.91 11.14 -0.60
C ALA A 95 7.74 10.34 0.41
N PRO A 96 7.75 8.99 0.34
CA PRO A 96 8.49 8.20 1.30
C PRO A 96 9.91 8.77 1.38
N PRO A 97 10.46 8.97 2.60
CA PRO A 97 11.78 9.58 2.75
C PRO A 97 12.75 8.82 1.84
N ASP A 98 13.71 9.51 1.23
CA ASP A 98 14.72 8.84 0.40
C ASP A 98 15.44 7.78 1.25
N ARG A 99 14.94 6.53 1.15
CA ARG A 99 15.38 5.44 2.00
C ARG A 99 16.79 5.03 1.63
N ALA A 100 17.24 5.29 0.40
CA ALA A 100 18.60 5.01 -0.03
C ALA A 100 19.58 6.00 0.62
N ALA A 101 19.28 7.30 0.60
CA ALA A 101 20.07 8.30 1.32
C ALA A 101 20.06 8.04 2.84
N ARG A 102 18.90 7.65 3.37
CA ARG A 102 18.76 7.26 4.78
C ARG A 102 19.59 6.01 5.13
N GLN A 103 19.58 4.98 4.28
CA GLN A 103 20.40 3.79 4.44
C GLN A 103 21.89 4.14 4.51
N ALA A 104 22.37 4.97 3.58
CA ALA A 104 23.76 5.43 3.58
C ALA A 104 24.12 6.17 4.88
N THR A 105 23.22 7.04 5.36
CA THR A 105 23.38 7.77 6.63
C THR A 105 23.48 6.82 7.83
N LEU A 106 22.58 5.83 7.92
CA LEU A 106 22.55 4.88 9.04
C LEU A 106 23.75 3.92 9.04
N ILE A 107 24.27 3.56 7.86
CA ILE A 107 25.45 2.72 7.70
C ILE A 107 26.71 3.48 8.14
N ALA A 108 26.83 4.75 7.73
CA ALA A 108 27.97 5.60 8.11
C ALA A 108 27.98 5.94 9.61
N ALA A 109 26.80 5.99 10.23
CA ALA A 109 26.66 6.23 11.67
C ALA A 109 27.07 5.02 12.51
N SER A 110 27.85 5.28 13.56
CA SER A 110 28.24 4.28 14.56
C SER A 110 27.42 4.42 15.85
N GLY A 111 27.36 3.33 16.61
CA GLY A 111 26.64 3.30 17.89
C GLY A 111 25.11 3.33 17.75
N GLY A 112 24.47 3.85 18.80
CA GLY A 112 23.03 3.91 19.00
C GLY A 112 22.65 3.64 20.45
N ASN A 113 21.71 4.41 21.00
CA ASN A 113 21.23 4.18 22.36
C ASN A 113 20.20 3.04 22.37
N LYS A 114 20.61 1.86 22.83
CA LYS A 114 19.76 0.67 22.95
C LYS A 114 18.47 0.90 23.75
N ALA A 115 18.48 1.84 24.71
CA ALA A 115 17.30 2.19 25.49
C ALA A 115 16.21 2.87 24.64
N LEU A 116 16.59 3.57 23.56
CA LEU A 116 15.65 4.10 22.57
C LEU A 116 15.10 3.01 21.64
N GLY A 117 15.86 1.94 21.43
CA GLY A 117 15.52 0.85 20.51
C GLY A 117 14.49 -0.14 21.06
N LYS A 118 14.62 -0.53 22.33
CA LYS A 118 13.71 -1.48 22.98
C LYS A 118 12.21 -1.14 22.83
N PRO A 119 11.73 0.08 23.15
CA PRO A 119 10.30 0.39 23.02
C PRO A 119 9.81 0.33 21.56
N ILE A 120 10.69 0.62 20.60
CA ILE A 120 10.37 0.49 19.16
C ILE A 120 10.18 -0.98 18.82
N PHE A 121 11.12 -1.83 19.23
CA PHE A 121 11.02 -3.27 19.02
C PHE A 121 9.71 -3.83 19.60
N GLU A 122 9.41 -3.51 20.85
CA GLU A 122 8.19 -3.96 21.54
C GLU A 122 6.92 -3.50 20.82
N LYS A 123 6.89 -2.26 20.32
CA LYS A 123 5.69 -1.70 19.68
C LYS A 123 5.42 -2.24 18.28
N ILE A 124 6.47 -2.38 17.44
CA ILE A 124 6.29 -2.67 16.01
C ILE A 124 6.85 -4.04 15.60
N CYS A 125 8.06 -4.39 16.04
CA CYS A 125 8.76 -5.58 15.57
C CYS A 125 8.25 -6.86 16.26
N SER A 126 7.89 -6.76 17.54
CA SER A 126 7.42 -7.89 18.36
C SER A 126 6.12 -8.52 17.85
N ASN A 127 5.35 -7.77 17.04
CA ASN A 127 4.12 -8.28 16.41
C ASN A 127 4.38 -9.49 15.52
N CYS A 128 5.59 -9.59 14.94
CA CYS A 128 5.95 -10.66 14.03
C CYS A 128 7.25 -11.38 14.40
N HIS A 129 8.19 -10.71 15.06
CA HIS A 129 9.51 -11.25 15.37
C HIS A 129 9.67 -11.55 16.85
N LYS A 130 10.42 -12.63 17.13
CA LYS A 130 10.83 -13.00 18.47
C LYS A 130 12.17 -12.37 18.82
N PHE A 131 12.34 -12.00 20.09
CA PHE A 131 13.62 -11.54 20.66
C PHE A 131 13.67 -11.90 22.15
N GLY A 132 14.40 -12.95 22.48
CA GLY A 132 14.37 -13.60 23.78
C GLY A 132 12.97 -14.16 24.06
N THR A 133 12.33 -13.63 25.10
CA THR A 133 10.96 -14.01 25.49
C THR A 133 9.89 -13.08 24.91
N MET A 134 10.28 -12.03 24.17
CA MET A 134 9.35 -11.05 23.59
C MET A 134 8.95 -11.43 22.16
N GLY A 135 7.71 -11.12 21.80
CA GLY A 135 7.20 -11.17 20.43
C GLY A 135 6.64 -12.52 19.98
N LYS A 136 6.52 -12.69 18.66
CA LYS A 136 5.88 -13.86 18.02
C LYS A 136 6.82 -14.52 17.00
N GLU A 137 6.53 -15.75 16.61
CA GLU A 137 7.32 -16.53 15.62
C GLU A 137 6.64 -16.57 14.24
N ILE A 138 6.33 -15.39 13.70
CA ILE A 138 5.75 -15.26 12.34
C ILE A 138 6.86 -14.98 11.34
N GLY A 139 7.73 -14.04 11.70
CA GLY A 139 9.01 -13.81 11.06
C GLY A 139 10.16 -14.52 11.78
N PRO A 140 11.39 -14.36 11.29
CA PRO A 140 12.57 -14.96 11.90
C PRO A 140 12.80 -14.51 13.35
N ASP A 141 13.33 -15.42 14.16
CA ASP A 141 13.80 -15.09 15.50
C ASP A 141 15.05 -14.18 15.40
N LEU A 142 14.96 -13.00 16.01
CA LEU A 142 16.02 -11.99 15.99
C LEU A 142 16.95 -12.09 17.20
N SER A 143 16.72 -13.04 18.13
CA SER A 143 17.52 -13.22 19.34
C SER A 143 19.01 -13.42 19.08
N THR A 144 19.36 -14.03 17.95
CA THR A 144 20.74 -14.33 17.54
C THR A 144 21.16 -13.57 16.28
N ILE A 145 20.43 -12.51 15.90
CA ILE A 145 20.68 -11.78 14.65
C ILE A 145 22.09 -11.17 14.60
N ALA A 146 22.62 -10.74 15.74
CA ALA A 146 23.97 -10.20 15.87
C ALA A 146 25.07 -11.19 15.43
N ALA A 147 24.82 -12.50 15.55
CA ALA A 147 25.76 -13.54 15.15
C ALA A 147 25.61 -13.95 13.68
N THR A 148 24.46 -13.68 13.06
CA THR A 148 24.10 -14.21 11.73
C THR A 148 24.06 -13.15 10.62
N ARG A 149 23.97 -11.86 10.99
CA ARG A 149 23.85 -10.74 10.05
C ARG A 149 24.77 -9.60 10.42
N LYS A 150 25.31 -8.94 9.40
CA LYS A 150 26.11 -7.72 9.57
C LYS A 150 25.20 -6.51 9.73
N ARG A 151 25.67 -5.47 10.43
CA ARG A 151 24.93 -4.23 10.65
C ARG A 151 24.30 -3.64 9.35
N PRO A 152 25.00 -3.56 8.21
CA PRO A 152 24.40 -3.05 6.97
C PRO A 152 23.25 -3.90 6.44
N GLU A 153 23.31 -5.23 6.61
CA GLU A 153 22.25 -6.16 6.18
C GLU A 153 20.99 -6.02 7.04
N ILE A 154 21.17 -5.77 8.35
CA ILE A 154 20.06 -5.48 9.28
C ILE A 154 19.39 -4.16 8.88
N ILE A 155 20.17 -3.10 8.64
CA ILE A 155 19.65 -1.80 8.19
C ILE A 155 18.87 -1.95 6.88
N GLU A 156 19.44 -2.69 5.93
CA GLU A 156 18.81 -2.92 4.63
C GLU A 156 17.48 -3.66 4.78
N SER A 157 17.43 -4.70 5.60
CA SER A 157 16.21 -5.49 5.81
C SER A 157 15.10 -4.67 6.49
N ILE A 158 15.46 -3.73 7.37
CA ILE A 158 14.50 -2.82 8.04
C ILE A 158 13.94 -1.78 7.06
N LEU A 159 14.80 -1.20 6.21
CA LEU A 159 14.39 -0.14 5.27
C LEU A 159 13.75 -0.69 3.99
N PHE A 160 14.18 -1.88 3.55
CA PHE A 160 13.80 -2.51 2.29
C PHE A 160 13.47 -4.00 2.50
N PRO A 161 12.39 -4.31 3.24
CA PRO A 161 12.06 -5.70 3.60
C PRO A 161 11.79 -6.61 2.39
N SER A 162 11.40 -6.04 1.25
CA SER A 162 11.14 -6.79 0.00
C SER A 162 12.40 -7.01 -0.86
N LYS A 163 13.57 -6.44 -0.49
CA LYS A 163 14.78 -6.54 -1.31
C LYS A 163 15.40 -7.94 -1.27
N ILE A 164 15.47 -8.53 -0.08
CA ILE A 164 15.96 -9.90 0.12
C ILE A 164 14.99 -10.59 1.06
N ILE A 165 14.25 -11.57 0.54
CA ILE A 165 13.29 -12.35 1.30
C ILE A 165 13.82 -13.77 1.38
N ALA A 166 14.03 -14.29 2.59
CA ALA A 166 14.41 -15.68 2.77
C ALA A 166 13.26 -16.59 2.33
N ASP A 167 13.55 -17.68 1.62
CA ASP A 167 12.55 -18.57 1.02
C ASP A 167 11.48 -19.06 2.01
N GLN A 168 11.89 -19.36 3.26
CA GLN A 168 10.99 -19.82 4.32
C GLN A 168 10.02 -18.74 4.82
N TYR A 169 10.32 -17.46 4.60
CA TYR A 169 9.49 -16.31 4.97
C TYR A 169 8.97 -15.56 3.74
N GLN A 170 8.98 -16.21 2.56
CA GLN A 170 8.45 -15.62 1.36
C GLN A 170 6.94 -15.83 1.27
N PRO A 171 6.12 -14.76 1.22
CA PRO A 171 4.68 -14.91 1.10
C PRO A 171 4.30 -15.57 -0.22
N VAL A 172 3.16 -16.24 -0.23
CA VAL A 172 2.53 -16.75 -1.44
C VAL A 172 1.27 -15.95 -1.74
N LEU A 173 1.07 -15.69 -3.02
CA LEU A 173 -0.17 -15.17 -3.57
C LEU A 173 -0.96 -16.35 -4.11
N ILE A 174 -2.13 -16.59 -3.53
CA ILE A 174 -3.09 -17.61 -3.94
C ILE A 174 -4.28 -16.91 -4.58
N GLN A 175 -4.53 -17.21 -5.85
CA GLN A 175 -5.77 -16.85 -6.52
C GLN A 175 -6.74 -18.04 -6.40
N THR A 176 -7.92 -17.80 -5.84
CA THR A 176 -8.98 -18.80 -5.75
C THR A 176 -9.79 -18.85 -7.04
N LYS A 177 -10.51 -19.95 -7.27
CA LYS A 177 -11.43 -20.10 -8.40
C LYS A 177 -12.61 -19.11 -8.36
N ASP A 178 -12.93 -18.63 -7.17
CA ASP A 178 -13.97 -17.62 -6.94
C ASP A 178 -13.48 -16.20 -7.27
N GLY A 179 -12.18 -16.04 -7.57
CA GLY A 179 -11.55 -14.78 -7.97
C GLY A 179 -10.84 -14.03 -6.86
N ASP A 180 -10.91 -14.53 -5.61
CA ASP A 180 -10.23 -13.90 -4.47
C ASP A 180 -8.71 -14.07 -4.57
N ILE A 181 -7.97 -13.05 -4.11
CA ILE A 181 -6.51 -13.11 -4.00
C ILE A 181 -6.16 -13.03 -2.51
N VAL A 182 -5.53 -14.10 -2.02
CA VAL A 182 -5.04 -14.18 -0.65
C VAL A 182 -3.51 -14.13 -0.67
N SER A 183 -2.93 -13.21 0.09
CA SER A 183 -1.49 -13.07 0.29
C SER A 183 -1.12 -13.44 1.72
N GLY A 184 -0.19 -14.37 1.92
CA GLY A 184 0.26 -14.72 3.25
C GLY A 184 1.42 -15.71 3.31
N LEU A 185 1.96 -15.93 4.50
CA LEU A 185 2.98 -16.92 4.78
C LEU A 185 2.36 -18.29 4.99
N VAL A 186 2.92 -19.32 4.36
CA VAL A 186 2.45 -20.70 4.53
C VAL A 186 2.98 -21.25 5.85
N ILE A 187 2.11 -21.39 6.85
CA ILE A 187 2.49 -21.97 8.15
C ILE A 187 2.23 -23.47 8.22
N LYS A 188 1.32 -23.97 7.37
CA LYS A 188 0.96 -25.38 7.32
C LYS A 188 0.43 -25.72 5.93
N GLU A 189 0.83 -26.86 5.41
CA GLU A 189 0.31 -27.38 4.15
C GLU A 189 0.13 -28.90 4.29
N ASN A 190 -1.06 -29.39 3.92
CA ASN A 190 -1.36 -30.82 3.90
C ASN A 190 -1.88 -31.24 2.51
N ALA A 191 -2.35 -32.47 2.35
CA ALA A 191 -2.83 -32.98 1.06
C ALA A 191 -4.07 -32.24 0.52
N ARG A 192 -4.88 -31.63 1.38
CA ARG A 192 -6.17 -31.00 1.02
C ARG A 192 -6.15 -29.47 1.07
N ALA A 193 -5.33 -28.87 1.93
CA ALA A 193 -5.39 -27.45 2.21
C ALA A 193 -4.02 -26.81 2.46
N VAL A 194 -3.97 -25.50 2.25
CA VAL A 194 -2.86 -24.61 2.60
C VAL A 194 -3.37 -23.62 3.65
N THR A 195 -2.69 -23.53 4.78
CA THR A 195 -2.99 -22.54 5.82
C THR A 195 -1.99 -21.38 5.72
N LEU A 196 -2.53 -20.18 5.55
CA LEU A 196 -1.79 -18.94 5.40
C LEU A 196 -1.96 -18.07 6.64
N VAL A 197 -0.90 -17.37 7.03
CA VAL A 197 -0.96 -16.25 7.98
C VAL A 197 -0.73 -14.97 7.21
N THR A 198 -1.64 -14.00 7.37
CA THR A 198 -1.52 -12.68 6.76
C THR A 198 -0.84 -11.72 7.74
N SER A 199 -0.18 -10.70 7.21
CA SER A 199 0.47 -9.68 8.04
C SER A 199 -0.53 -8.81 8.80
N ASP A 200 -1.75 -8.66 8.29
CA ASP A 200 -2.79 -7.80 8.86
C ASP A 200 -3.49 -8.47 10.06
N HIS A 201 -3.69 -9.78 10.00
CA HIS A 201 -4.40 -10.57 11.01
C HIS A 201 -3.61 -11.84 11.37
N PRO A 202 -2.45 -11.68 12.02
CA PRO A 202 -1.57 -12.80 12.35
C PRO A 202 -2.22 -13.87 13.24
N GLU A 203 -3.22 -13.49 14.02
CA GLU A 203 -3.99 -14.35 14.92
C GLU A 203 -5.13 -15.11 14.23
N LYS A 204 -5.42 -14.82 12.95
CA LYS A 204 -6.48 -15.48 12.17
C LYS A 204 -5.92 -16.12 10.90
N PRO A 205 -5.33 -17.32 11.00
CA PRO A 205 -4.88 -18.04 9.82
C PRO A 205 -6.04 -18.33 8.86
N ILE A 206 -5.79 -18.17 7.57
CA ILE A 206 -6.75 -18.45 6.49
C ILE A 206 -6.42 -19.82 5.91
N GLU A 207 -7.38 -20.73 5.93
CA GLU A 207 -7.26 -22.02 5.28
C GLU A 207 -7.87 -21.98 3.88
N VAL A 208 -7.07 -22.31 2.86
CA VAL A 208 -7.51 -22.39 1.46
C VAL A 208 -7.40 -23.83 0.99
N LEU A 209 -8.53 -24.41 0.58
CA LEU A 209 -8.56 -25.75 -0.01
C LEU A 209 -7.80 -25.75 -1.34
N LYS A 210 -6.92 -26.74 -1.55
CA LYS A 210 -6.14 -26.89 -2.79
C LYS A 210 -7.03 -27.06 -4.02
N SER A 211 -8.20 -27.66 -3.85
CA SER A 211 -9.20 -27.78 -4.92
C SER A 211 -9.79 -26.44 -5.36
N GLN A 212 -9.70 -25.40 -4.54
CA GLN A 212 -10.15 -24.04 -4.83
C GLN A 212 -9.03 -23.13 -5.34
N ILE A 213 -7.78 -23.59 -5.37
CA ILE A 213 -6.65 -22.80 -5.88
C ILE A 213 -6.70 -22.84 -7.42
N GLN A 214 -6.78 -21.66 -8.03
CA GLN A 214 -6.63 -21.48 -9.47
C GLN A 214 -5.15 -21.25 -9.82
N ALA A 215 -4.46 -20.40 -9.08
CA ALA A 215 -3.04 -20.12 -9.27
C ALA A 215 -2.35 -19.86 -7.92
N ARG A 216 -1.06 -20.23 -7.84
CA ARG A 216 -0.20 -19.95 -6.70
C ARG A 216 1.15 -19.47 -7.20
N LYS A 217 1.62 -18.35 -6.66
CA LYS A 217 2.97 -17.84 -6.95
C LYS A 217 3.63 -17.29 -5.69
N LYS A 218 4.96 -17.31 -5.65
CA LYS A 218 5.73 -16.58 -4.63
C LYS A 218 5.56 -15.08 -4.85
N SER A 219 5.39 -14.34 -3.75
CA SER A 219 5.30 -12.87 -3.76
C SER A 219 6.70 -12.26 -3.87
N ALA A 220 6.82 -11.19 -4.65
CA ALA A 220 7.99 -10.32 -4.63
C ALA A 220 7.95 -9.31 -3.46
N VAL A 221 6.80 -9.15 -2.82
CA VAL A 221 6.58 -8.28 -1.67
C VAL A 221 6.67 -9.10 -0.39
N SER A 222 7.44 -8.61 0.58
CA SER A 222 7.63 -9.24 1.88
C SER A 222 6.35 -9.22 2.74
N ALA A 223 6.25 -10.15 3.69
CA ALA A 223 5.24 -10.08 4.75
C ALA A 223 5.55 -8.96 5.74
N MET A 224 6.82 -8.54 5.87
CA MET A 224 7.19 -7.39 6.69
C MET A 224 6.77 -6.10 5.97
N PRO A 225 5.87 -5.28 6.56
CA PRO A 225 5.39 -4.06 5.92
C PRO A 225 6.52 -3.08 5.59
N GLU A 226 6.41 -2.40 4.46
CA GLU A 226 7.31 -1.29 4.12
C GLU A 226 7.02 -0.06 4.97
N GLY A 227 8.06 0.75 5.22
CA GLY A 227 7.91 2.04 5.89
C GLY A 227 7.75 1.98 7.42
N LEU A 228 7.90 0.81 8.05
CA LEU A 228 7.87 0.68 9.51
C LEU A 228 8.85 1.63 10.22
N ALA A 229 10.04 1.82 9.64
CA ALA A 229 11.07 2.69 10.18
C ALA A 229 10.86 4.19 9.87
N ASP A 230 9.93 4.54 8.97
CA ASP A 230 9.76 5.93 8.49
C ASP A 230 9.11 6.84 9.53
N THR A 231 8.42 6.25 10.50
CA THR A 231 7.81 6.98 11.63
C THR A 231 8.80 7.33 12.74
N TYR A 232 10.06 6.87 12.65
CA TYR A 232 11.09 7.06 13.67
C TYR A 232 12.26 7.89 13.14
N THR A 233 12.91 8.63 14.03
CA THR A 233 14.11 9.40 13.70
C THR A 233 15.31 8.47 13.43
N ASN A 234 16.37 9.00 12.81
CA ASN A 234 17.59 8.22 12.60
C ASN A 234 18.22 7.77 13.92
N GLU A 235 18.20 8.60 14.96
CA GLU A 235 18.70 8.23 16.29
C GLU A 235 17.93 7.06 16.89
N GLN A 236 16.59 7.08 16.77
CA GLN A 236 15.71 6.00 17.20
C GLN A 236 15.99 4.69 16.45
N VAL A 237 16.15 4.75 15.13
CA VAL A 237 16.49 3.58 14.32
C VAL A 237 17.89 3.06 14.65
N LEU A 238 18.88 3.92 14.87
CA LEU A 238 20.21 3.52 15.36
C LEU A 238 20.12 2.85 16.73
N GLY A 239 19.26 3.35 17.62
CA GLY A 239 18.95 2.72 18.89
C GLY A 239 18.35 1.33 18.74
N LEU A 240 17.41 1.15 17.81
CA LEU A 240 16.83 -0.16 17.48
C LEU A 240 17.91 -1.13 16.97
N ILE A 241 18.77 -0.69 16.05
CA ILE A 241 19.85 -1.52 15.53
C ILE A 241 20.83 -1.89 16.64
N ALA A 242 21.21 -0.93 17.50
CA ALA A 242 22.08 -1.19 18.64
C ALA A 242 21.45 -2.18 19.63
N PHE A 243 20.14 -2.09 19.88
CA PHE A 243 19.40 -3.04 20.70
C PHE A 243 19.42 -4.46 20.11
N LEU A 244 19.14 -4.61 18.81
CA LEU A 244 19.19 -5.90 18.12
C LEU A 244 20.60 -6.53 18.15
N LEU A 245 21.64 -5.71 18.01
CA LEU A 245 23.03 -6.16 18.04
C LEU A 245 23.53 -6.52 19.45
N ALA A 246 22.95 -5.92 20.50
CA ALA A 246 23.29 -6.24 21.88
C ALA A 246 22.72 -7.61 22.33
N GLY A 247 21.70 -8.11 21.63
CA GLY A 247 21.01 -9.36 21.98
C GLY A 247 20.03 -9.22 23.14
N PRO A 248 19.23 -10.26 23.43
CA PRO A 248 18.12 -10.20 24.40
C PRO A 248 18.56 -10.02 25.86
N GLY A 249 19.80 -10.37 26.20
CA GLY A 249 20.39 -10.12 27.52
C GLY A 249 21.04 -8.74 27.66
N GLY A 250 21.08 -7.94 26.59
CA GLY A 250 21.81 -6.69 26.51
C GLY A 250 21.04 -5.46 27.01
N ILE A 251 20.01 -5.62 27.85
CA ILE A 251 19.27 -4.49 28.47
C ILE A 251 20.11 -3.81 29.55
#